data_AF-A0A7X7LJ28-F1
#
_entry.id   AF-A0A7X7LJ28-F1
#
_cell.length_a   1.000
_cell.length_b   1.000
_cell.length_c   1.000
_cell.angle_alpha   90.00
_cell.angle_beta   90.00
_cell.angle_gamma   90.00
#
_symmetry.space_group_name_H-M   'P 1'
#
loop_
_entity.id
_entity.type
_entity.pdbx_description
1 polymer ?
#
loop_
_entity_poly.entity_id
_entity_poly.type
_entity_poly.pdbx_seq_one_letter_code
_entity_poly.pdbx_strand_id
1 'polypeptide(L)' 'RAFDRLGLLYRETEALYVKSVLSPKLCELRNVISVAYLIIKMAMARKESLGLHFSIDYPIKEE' A
#
# COMPACT_ATOMS: atom_id res chain seq x y z
N ARG A 1 2.11 9.99 -4.41
CA ARG A 1 0.66 9.81 -4.67
C ARG A 1 0.06 8.58 -3.99
N ALA A 2 0.40 7.34 -4.40
CA ALA A 2 -0.21 6.14 -3.82
C ALA A 2 0.08 6.02 -2.31
N PHE A 3 1.34 6.26 -1.91
CA PHE A 3 1.76 6.26 -0.51
C PHE A 3 1.01 7.31 0.33
N ASP A 4 0.84 8.53 -0.20
CA ASP A 4 0.13 9.61 0.51
C ASP A 4 -1.35 9.26 0.75
N ARG A 5 -2.01 8.69 -0.27
CA ARG A 5 -3.40 8.22 -0.16
C ARG A 5 -3.54 7.08 0.81
N LEU A 6 -2.60 6.13 0.81
CA LEU A 6 -2.60 5.05 1.78
C LEU A 6 -2.47 5.60 3.21
N GLY A 7 -1.63 6.61 3.42
CA GLY A 7 -1.51 7.28 4.72
C GLY A 7 -2.81 7.93 5.18
N LEU A 8 -3.60 8.52 4.27
CA LEU A 8 -4.95 9.03 4.59
C LEU A 8 -5.89 7.89 5.00
N LEU A 9 -5.99 6.84 4.18
CA LEU A 9 -6.84 5.68 4.46
C LEU A 9 -6.51 5.02 5.80
N TYR A 10 -5.21 4.90 6.11
CA TYR A 10 -4.75 4.39 7.41
C TYR A 10 -5.28 5.24 8.56
N ARG A 11 -5.06 6.56 8.54
CA ARG A 11 -5.51 7.45 9.63
C ARG A 11 -7.03 7.42 9.82
N GLU A 12 -7.78 7.45 8.73
CA GLU A 12 -9.25 7.41 8.78
C GLU A 12 -9.75 6.04 9.28
N THR A 13 -9.14 4.95 8.83
CA THR A 13 -9.51 3.60 9.27
C THR A 13 -9.17 3.36 10.73
N GLU A 14 -8.01 3.82 11.22
CA GLU A 14 -7.68 3.72 12.65
C GLU A 14 -8.63 4.57 13.50
N ALA A 15 -8.99 5.77 13.04
CA ALA A 15 -9.96 6.61 13.74
C ALA A 15 -11.35 5.95 13.80
N LEU A 16 -11.76 5.27 12.72
CA LEU A 16 -13.00 4.51 12.68
C LEU A 16 -12.93 3.28 13.60
N TYR A 17 -11.82 2.54 13.58
CA TYR A 17 -11.57 1.35 14.39
C TYR A 17 -11.70 1.64 15.89
N VAL A 18 -11.16 2.77 16.35
CA VAL A 18 -11.24 3.17 17.77
C VAL A 18 -12.66 3.57 18.19
N LYS A 19 -13.45 4.15 17.29
CA LYS A 19 -14.78 4.71 17.60
C LYS A 19 -15.94 3.72 17.39
N SER A 20 -15.71 2.61 16.70
CA SER A 20 -16.77 1.70 16.26
C SER A 20 -16.78 0.40 17.05
N VAL A 21 -17.93 -0.26 17.10
CA VAL A 21 -17.99 -1.67 17.50
C VAL A 21 -17.24 -2.50 16.46
N LEU A 22 -16.35 -3.38 16.93
CA LEU A 22 -15.53 -4.20 16.06
C LEU A 22 -16.40 -5.10 15.17
N SER A 23 -16.09 -5.10 13.88
CA SER A 23 -16.71 -5.98 12.89
C SER A 23 -15.62 -6.65 12.04
N PRO A 24 -15.85 -7.87 11.53
CA PRO A 24 -14.90 -8.56 10.66
C PRO A 24 -14.45 -7.71 9.47
N LYS A 25 -15.41 -7.03 8.81
CA LYS A 25 -15.15 -6.15 7.66
C LYS A 25 -14.19 -4.99 7.98
N LEU A 26 -14.29 -4.41 9.19
CA LEU A 26 -13.39 -3.34 9.60
C LEU A 26 -11.97 -3.86 9.87
N CYS A 27 -11.85 -5.03 10.47
CA CYS A 27 -10.56 -5.70 10.65
C CYS A 27 -9.92 -6.10 9.31
N GLU A 28 -10.71 -6.62 8.38
CA GLU A 28 -10.26 -6.96 7.02
C GLU A 28 -9.74 -5.71 6.28
N LEU A 29 -10.47 -4.59 6.35
CA LEU A 29 -10.02 -3.33 5.77
C LEU A 29 -8.67 -2.88 6.34
N ARG A 30 -8.51 -2.94 7.66
CA ARG A 30 -7.26 -2.61 8.35
C ARG A 30 -6.10 -3.50 7.90
N ASN A 31 -6.35 -4.80 7.72
CA ASN A 31 -5.36 -5.75 7.23
C ASN A 31 -4.95 -5.45 5.78
N VAL A 32 -5.90 -5.17 4.89
CA VAL A 32 -5.63 -4.82 3.48
C VAL A 32 -4.79 -3.55 3.38
N ILE A 33 -5.09 -2.53 4.19
CA ILE A 33 -4.29 -1.28 4.24
C ILE A 33 -2.85 -1.59 4.67
N SER A 34 -2.68 -2.49 5.65
CA SER A 34 -1.35 -2.91 6.12
C SER A 34 -0.56 -3.67 5.05
N VAL A 35 -1.21 -4.57 4.31
CA VAL A 35 -0.57 -5.29 3.18
C VAL A 35 -0.21 -4.31 2.05
N ALA A 36 -1.11 -3.38 1.71
CA ALA A 36 -0.84 -2.36 0.71
C ALA A 36 0.36 -1.47 1.08
N TYR A 37 0.57 -1.19 2.37
CA TYR A 37 1.75 -0.47 2.85
C TYR A 37 3.04 -1.20 2.48
N LEU A 38 3.10 -2.50 2.74
CA LEU A 38 4.28 -3.31 2.43
C LEU A 38 4.54 -3.35 0.92
N ILE A 39 3.51 -3.59 0.12
CA ILE A 39 3.61 -3.62 -1.36
C ILE A 39 4.17 -2.30 -1.89
N ILE A 40 3.59 -1.17 -1.45
CA ILE A 40 4.02 0.15 -1.90
C ILE A 40 5.44 0.46 -1.43
N LYS A 41 5.79 0.14 -0.17
CA LYS A 41 7.15 0.36 0.35
C LYS A 41 8.20 -0.45 -0.42
N MET A 42 7.90 -1.71 -0.72
CA MET A 42 8.79 -2.55 -1.54
C MET A 42 8.91 -2.01 -2.96
N ALA A 43 7.80 -1.59 -3.58
CA ALA A 43 7.81 -0.99 -4.91
C ALA A 43 8.63 0.31 -4.98
N MET A 44 8.53 1.19 -3.97
CA MET A 44 9.30 2.44 -3.92
C MET A 44 10.81 2.22 -3.71
N ALA A 45 11.18 1.18 -2.98
CA ALA A 45 12.56 0.83 -2.68
C ALA A 45 13.26 0.16 -3.87
N ARG A 46 12.52 -0.52 -4.76
CA ARG A 46 13.07 -1.20 -5.92
C ARG A 46 13.48 -0.20 -7.01
N LYS A 47 14.73 -0.30 -7.46
CA LYS A 47 15.35 0.59 -8.47
C LYS A 47 15.68 -0.15 -9.77
N GLU A 48 14.78 -1.03 -10.17
CA GLU A 48 14.88 -1.87 -11.35
C GLU A 48 13.47 -2.32 -11.78
N SER A 49 13.27 -2.57 -13.08
CA SER A 49 12.10 -3.28 -13.58
C SER A 49 12.44 -4.75 -13.78
N LEU A 50 11.73 -5.65 -13.10
CA LEU A 50 11.97 -7.09 -13.19
C LEU A 50 10.67 -7.87 -12.96
N GLY A 51 10.40 -8.83 -13.83
CA GLY A 51 9.20 -9.68 -13.76
C GLY A 51 7.92 -8.86 -13.75
N LEU A 52 7.10 -9.00 -12.71
CA LEU A 52 5.82 -8.30 -12.57
C LEU A 52 5.96 -6.86 -12.06
N HIS A 53 7.15 -6.41 -11.67
CA HIS A 53 7.38 -5.04 -11.24
C HIS A 53 8.01 -4.22 -12.36
N PHE A 54 7.27 -3.24 -12.87
CA PHE A 54 7.73 -2.28 -13.86
C PHE A 54 7.71 -0.86 -13.29
N SER A 55 8.79 -0.11 -13.51
CA SER A 55 8.95 1.28 -13.11
C SER A 55 9.43 2.11 -14.29
N ILE A 56 8.71 3.20 -14.58
CA ILE A 56 9.05 4.14 -15.67
C ILE A 56 10.39 4.83 -15.38
N ASP A 57 10.73 5.03 -14.11
CA ASP A 57 12.00 5.62 -13.70
C ASP A 57 13.18 4.65 -13.88
N TYR A 58 12.91 3.35 -14.00
CA TYR A 58 13.90 2.29 -14.17
C TYR A 58 13.45 1.31 -15.26
N PRO A 59 13.35 1.74 -16.53
CA PRO A 59 12.84 0.90 -17.61
C PRO A 59 13.75 -0.32 -17.82
N ILE A 60 13.17 -1.40 -18.35
CA ILE A 60 13.93 -2.58 -18.78
C ILE A 60 14.87 -2.11 -19.91
N LYS A 61 16.16 -2.38 -19.78
CA LYS A 61 17.10 -2.13 -20.87
C LYS A 61 16.83 -3.17 -21.96
N GLU A 62 16.47 -2.70 -23.14
CA GLU A 62 16.52 -3.54 -24.34
C GLU A 62 18.00 -3.77 -24.66
N GLU A 63 18.40 -5.04 -24.77
CA GLU A 63 19.69 -5.45 -25.34
C GLU A 63 19.65 -5.42 -26.87
#